data_AF-A0A3S4JUW8-F1
#
_entry.id   AF-A0A3S4JUW8-F1
#
_cell.length_a   1.000
_cell.length_b   1.000
_cell.length_c   1.000
_cell.angle_alpha   90.00
_cell.angle_beta   90.00
_cell.angle_gamma   90.00
#
_symmetry.space_group_name_H-M   'P 1'
#
loop_
_entity.id
_entity.type
_entity.pdbx_description
1 polymer ?
#
loop_
_entity_poly.entity_id
_entity_poly.type
_entity_poly.pdbx_seq_one_letter_code
_entity_poly.pdbx_strand_id
1 'polypeptide(L)' 'MFNVLNDAVCYVDGALQHDAADAQRINQALEKLSARIAQLTPEPESKEQLVLQQIGLVVELLPELTSLNAQIGQSQ' A
#
# COMPACT_ATOMS: atom_id res chain seq x y z
N MET A 1 -4.41 -10.32 -11.47
CA MET A 1 -3.97 -10.52 -10.07
C MET A 1 -2.49 -10.20 -9.86
N PHE A 2 -1.54 -10.84 -10.59
CA PHE A 2 -0.10 -10.67 -10.37
C PHE A 2 0.41 -9.21 -10.46
N ASN A 3 -0.16 -8.41 -11.37
CA ASN A 3 0.22 -7.00 -11.51
C ASN A 3 -0.18 -6.14 -10.30
N VAL A 4 -1.30 -6.45 -9.63
CA VAL A 4 -1.74 -5.71 -8.43
C VAL A 4 -0.82 -5.99 -7.25
N LEU A 5 -0.38 -7.25 -7.11
CA LEU A 5 0.62 -7.66 -6.12
C LEU A 5 1.97 -6.98 -6.37
N ASN A 6 2.44 -6.97 -7.62
CA ASN A 6 3.70 -6.32 -7.98
C ASN A 6 3.64 -4.80 -7.77
N ASP A 7 2.54 -4.17 -8.17
CA ASP A 7 2.28 -2.75 -7.93
C ASP A 7 2.29 -2.45 -6.42
N ALA A 8 1.59 -3.27 -5.61
CA ALA A 8 1.55 -3.10 -4.15
C ALA A 8 2.94 -3.14 -3.52
N VAL A 9 3.75 -4.16 -3.85
CA VAL A 9 5.12 -4.30 -3.32
C VAL A 9 6.00 -3.11 -3.73
N CYS A 10 5.93 -2.67 -4.99
CA CYS A 10 6.68 -1.50 -5.43
C CYS A 10 6.25 -0.20 -4.72
N TYR A 11 4.96 -0.02 -4.42
CA TYR A 11 4.49 1.14 -3.67
C TYR A 11 4.86 1.08 -2.20
N VAL A 12 4.83 -0.10 -1.58
CA VAL A 12 5.29 -0.31 -0.19
C VAL A 12 6.78 0.04 -0.07
N ASP A 13 7.60 -0.49 -0.98
CA ASP A 13 9.05 -0.27 -0.95
C ASP A 13 9.41 1.19 -1.19
N GLY A 14 8.74 1.85 -2.17
CA GLY A 14 8.91 3.28 -2.41
C GLY A 14 8.49 4.17 -1.24
N ALA A 15 7.45 3.79 -0.50
CA ALA A 15 6.95 4.51 0.68
C ALA A 15 7.87 4.41 1.88
N LEU A 16 8.72 3.38 1.93
CA LEU A 16 9.66 3.15 3.00
C LEU A 16 11.06 3.70 2.67
N GLN A 17 11.42 3.86 1.39
CA GLN A 17 12.78 4.19 0.96
C GLN A 17 13.15 5.69 0.87
N HIS A 18 12.27 6.66 0.56
CA HIS A 18 12.72 8.08 0.51
C HIS A 18 11.68 9.21 0.64
N ASP A 19 12.22 10.33 1.12
CA ASP A 19 11.84 11.75 1.14
C ASP A 19 10.36 12.18 1.14
N ALA A 20 10.02 13.08 2.07
CA ALA A 20 8.71 13.70 2.22
C ALA A 20 8.15 14.34 0.93
N ALA A 21 9.00 14.62 -0.08
CA ALA A 21 8.60 15.11 -1.39
C ALA A 21 7.80 14.06 -2.20
N ASP A 22 8.00 12.76 -1.97
CA ASP A 22 7.30 11.69 -2.68
C ASP A 22 6.06 11.19 -1.93
N ALA A 23 5.84 11.60 -0.68
CA ALA A 23 4.71 11.18 0.15
C ALA A 23 3.35 11.46 -0.52
N GLN A 24 3.19 12.59 -1.21
CA GLN A 24 1.96 12.91 -1.91
C GLN A 24 1.72 11.99 -3.12
N ARG A 25 2.78 11.68 -3.87
CA ARG A 25 2.72 10.77 -5.03
C ARG A 25 2.39 9.35 -4.60
N ILE A 26 2.96 8.93 -3.47
CA ILE A 26 2.76 7.61 -2.86
C ILE A 26 1.34 7.49 -2.32
N ASN A 27 0.82 8.50 -1.61
CA ASN A 27 -0.58 8.51 -1.17
C ASN A 27 -1.56 8.42 -2.35
N GLN A 28 -1.33 9.17 -3.44
CA GLN A 28 -2.16 9.07 -4.65
C GLN A 28 -2.09 7.69 -5.31
N ALA A 29 -0.94 7.04 -5.26
CA ALA A 29 -0.79 5.69 -5.78
C ALA A 29 -1.48 4.63 -4.89
N LEU A 30 -1.39 4.78 -3.57
CA LEU A 30 -2.10 3.95 -2.60
C LEU A 30 -3.61 4.09 -2.74
N GLU A 31 -4.14 5.31 -2.91
CA GLU A 31 -5.57 5.54 -3.18
C GLU A 31 -6.01 4.84 -4.48
N LYS A 32 -5.23 4.96 -5.55
CA LYS A 32 -5.53 4.27 -6.83
C LYS A 32 -5.48 2.75 -6.68
N LEU A 33 -4.56 2.24 -5.87
CA LEU A 33 -4.43 0.81 -5.60
C LEU A 33 -5.62 0.31 -4.76
N SER A 34 -6.01 1.02 -3.70
CA SER A 34 -7.21 0.73 -2.91
C SER A 34 -8.47 0.75 -3.76
N ALA A 35 -8.64 1.75 -4.64
CA ALA A 35 -9.78 1.81 -5.55
C ALA A 35 -9.81 0.63 -6.55
N ARG A 36 -8.64 0.14 -7.00
CA ARG A 36 -8.54 -1.06 -7.84
C ARG A 36 -8.85 -2.33 -7.06
N ILE A 37 -8.40 -2.43 -5.81
CA ILE A 37 -8.69 -3.56 -4.93
C ILE A 37 -10.19 -3.64 -4.61
N ALA A 38 -10.83 -2.50 -4.32
CA ALA A 38 -12.27 -2.43 -4.05
C ALA A 38 -13.16 -2.80 -5.26
N GLN A 39 -12.64 -2.63 -6.48
CA GLN A 39 -13.33 -3.03 -7.71
C GLN A 39 -13.15 -4.52 -8.04
N LEU A 40 -12.17 -5.19 -7.44
CA LEU A 40 -12.04 -6.64 -7.59
C LEU A 40 -13.11 -7.31 -6.75
N THR A 41 -13.94 -8.12 -7.40
CA THR A 41 -14.95 -8.96 -6.77
C THR A 41 -14.45 -10.41 -6.80
N PRO A 42 -13.55 -10.80 -5.89
CA PRO A 42 -13.11 -12.19 -5.80
C PRO A 42 -14.26 -13.07 -5.34
N GLU A 43 -14.23 -14.35 -5.70
CA GLU A 43 -15.19 -15.32 -5.16
C GLU A 43 -15.14 -15.34 -3.62
N PRO A 44 -16.30 -15.38 -2.95
CA PRO A 44 -16.35 -15.44 -1.50
C PRO A 44 -15.65 -16.72 -0.99
N GLU A 45 -14.92 -16.58 0.12
CA GLU A 45 -14.12 -17.65 0.76
C GLU A 45 -12.94 -18.18 -0.09
N SER A 46 -12.59 -17.48 -1.18
CA SER A 46 -11.42 -17.84 -1.98
C SER A 46 -10.10 -17.35 -1.34
N LYS A 47 -9.01 -18.06 -1.62
CA LYS A 47 -7.66 -17.59 -1.28
C LYS A 47 -7.35 -16.23 -1.92
N GLU A 48 -7.93 -15.96 -3.07
CA GLU A 48 -7.79 -14.70 -3.79
C GLU A 48 -8.44 -13.53 -3.03
N GLN A 49 -9.61 -13.75 -2.42
CA GLN A 49 -10.24 -12.78 -1.53
C GLN A 49 -9.37 -12.49 -0.30
N LEU A 50 -8.81 -13.53 0.32
CA LEU A 50 -7.91 -13.38 1.48
C LEU A 50 -6.64 -12.59 1.13
N VAL A 51 -6.06 -12.85 -0.04
CA VAL A 51 -4.87 -12.14 -0.52
C VAL A 51 -5.21 -10.68 -0.81
N LEU A 52 -6.34 -10.39 -1.45
CA LEU A 52 -6.77 -9.02 -1.71
C LEU A 52 -7.06 -8.23 -0.43
N GLN A 53 -7.72 -8.85 0.55
CA GLN A 53 -7.96 -8.23 1.85
C GLN A 53 -6.64 -7.95 2.59
N GLN A 54 -5.69 -8.88 2.58
CA GLN A 54 -4.38 -8.67 3.20
C GLN A 54 -3.59 -7.54 2.53
N ILE A 55 -3.61 -7.46 1.19
CA ILE A 55 -2.97 -6.35 0.47
C ILE A 55 -3.66 -5.03 0.80
N GLY A 56 -5.00 -4.99 0.82
CA GLY A 56 -5.77 -3.80 1.19
C GLY A 56 -5.39 -3.28 2.58
N LEU A 57 -5.32 -4.18 3.56
CA LEU A 57 -4.86 -3.87 4.93
C LEU A 57 -3.44 -3.26 4.95
N VAL A 58 -2.50 -3.87 4.22
CA VAL A 58 -1.11 -3.36 4.17
C VAL A 58 -1.06 -1.97 3.54
N VAL A 59 -1.82 -1.74 2.46
CA VAL A 59 -1.92 -0.45 1.75
C VAL A 59 -2.54 0.63 2.62
N GLU A 60 -3.52 0.28 3.45
CA GLU A 60 -4.20 1.21 4.36
C GLU A 60 -3.33 1.62 5.56
N LEU A 61 -2.51 0.70 6.07
CA LEU A 61 -1.61 0.94 7.20
C LEU A 61 -0.29 1.62 6.79
N LEU A 62 0.05 1.56 5.51
CA LEU A 62 1.28 2.09 4.94
C LEU A 62 1.55 3.58 5.22
N PRO A 63 0.57 4.49 5.05
CA PRO A 63 0.76 5.92 5.36
C PRO A 63 1.13 6.15 6.82
N GLU A 64 0.55 5.38 7.73
CA GLU A 64 0.83 5.47 9.17
C GLU A 64 2.24 4.96 9.49
N LEU A 65 2.65 3.84 8.87
CA LEU A 65 4.01 3.30 8.98
C LEU A 65 5.06 4.27 8.40
N THR A 66 4.82 4.87 7.25
CA THR A 66 5.72 5.86 6.64
C THR A 66 5.81 7.12 7.51
N SER A 67 4.70 7.60 8.05
CA SER A 67 4.67 8.74 8.98
C SER A 67 5.47 8.46 10.26
N LEU A 68 5.30 7.27 10.84
CA LEU A 68 6.04 6.86 12.03
C LEU A 68 7.54 6.69 11.74
N ASN A 69 7.89 6.08 10.61
CA ASN A 69 9.29 5.89 10.20
C ASN A 69 9.99 7.24 9.95
N ALA A 70 9.28 8.22 9.36
CA ALA A 70 9.79 9.57 9.19
C ALA A 70 10.05 10.27 10.54
N GLN A 71 9.15 10.12 11.53
CA GLN A 71 9.34 10.67 12.87
C GLN A 71 10.55 10.06 13.59
N ILE A 72 10.75 8.75 13.45
CA ILE A 72 11.90 8.03 14.02
C ILE A 72 13.19 8.49 13.34
N GLY A 73 13.19 8.62 12.00
CA GLY A 73 14.34 9.09 11.23
C GLY A 73 14.71 10.55 11.47
N GLN A 74 13.75 11.41 11.84
CA GLN A 74 14.00 12.80 12.26
C GLN A 74 14.51 12.93 13.70
N SER A 75 14.43 11.87 14.49
CA SER A 75 14.86 11.85 15.90
C SER A 75 16.29 11.33 16.10
N GLN A 76 17.09 11.20 15.03
CA GLN A 76 18.52 10.84 15.07
C GLN A 76 19.43 11.98 14.65
#